data_AF-A0A9Y2IKL0-F1
#
_entry.id   AF-A0A9Y2IKL0-F1
#
_cell.length_a   1.000
_cell.length_b   1.000
_cell.length_c   1.000
_cell.angle_alpha   90.00
_cell.angle_beta   90.00
_cell.angle_gamma   90.00
#
_symmetry.space_group_name_H-M   'P 1'
#
loop_
_entity.id
_entity.type
_entity.pdbx_description
1 polymer ?
#
loop_
_entity_poly.entity_id
_entity_poly.type
_entity_poly.pdbx_seq_one_letter_code
_entity_poly.pdbx_strand_id
1 'polypeptide(L)'
;MWTASARVIAVAGIAGCAAATVPVVFAGASMSFVVRGRALSVADIAITPAFTWLPREDVPSGSAVVRLVHQLGGSAGTAVLASIAASGAFRPAFLLSGVLAFVALFPAFFLGRRKIVAAAR
;
A
#
# COMPACT_ATOMS: atom_id res chain seq x y z
N MET A 1 3.91 15.61 12.05
CA MET A 1 3.92 14.33 12.80
C MET A 1 2.86 13.42 12.21
N TRP A 2 3.22 12.27 11.63
CA TRP A 2 2.24 11.20 11.47
C TRP A 2 1.64 10.95 12.84
N THR A 3 0.33 11.15 13.01
CA THR A 3 -0.31 10.77 14.27
C THR A 3 -0.05 9.29 14.46
N ALA A 4 0.25 8.86 15.69
CA ALA A 4 0.47 7.44 15.98
C ALA A 4 -0.68 6.58 15.37
N SER A 5 -1.89 7.13 15.35
CA SER A 5 -3.08 6.61 14.70
C SER A 5 -2.94 6.36 13.20
N ALA A 6 -2.47 7.33 12.39
CA ALA A 6 -2.33 7.16 10.95
C ALA A 6 -1.32 6.06 10.59
N ARG A 7 -0.23 5.96 11.35
CA ARG A 7 0.79 4.92 11.16
C ARG A 7 0.24 3.55 11.52
N VAL A 8 -0.48 3.43 12.62
CA VAL A 8 -1.13 2.18 13.04
C VAL A 8 -2.15 1.73 11.99
N ILE A 9 -2.95 2.65 11.45
CA ILE A 9 -3.94 2.35 10.40
C ILE A 9 -3.24 1.90 9.10
N ALA A 10 -2.17 2.58 8.67
CA ALA A 10 -1.40 2.19 7.49
C ALA A 10 -0.77 0.80 7.65
N VAL A 11 -0.10 0.55 8.78
CA VAL A 11 0.54 -0.74 9.08
C VAL A 11 -0.50 -1.85 9.18
N ALA A 12 -1.63 -1.61 9.87
CA ALA A 12 -2.71 -2.58 10.01
C ALA A 12 -3.38 -2.89 8.65
N GLY A 13 -3.60 -1.88 7.81
CA GLY A 13 -4.14 -2.07 6.45
C GLY A 13 -3.20 -2.87 5.55
N ILE A 14 -1.90 -2.56 5.55
CA ILE A 14 -0.90 -3.30 4.76
C ILE A 14 -0.76 -4.73 5.29
N ALA A 15 -0.70 -4.92 6.61
CA ALA A 15 -0.61 -6.25 7.22
C ALA A 15 -1.86 -7.09 6.95
N GLY A 16 -3.05 -6.48 7.00
CA GLY A 16 -4.30 -7.13 6.62
C GLY A 16 -4.33 -7.54 5.15
N CYS A 17 -3.77 -6.72 4.26
CA CYS A 17 -3.64 -7.04 2.83
C CYS A 17 -2.71 -8.24 2.60
N ALA A 18 -1.57 -8.28 3.30
CA ALA A 18 -0.62 -9.40 3.26
C ALA A 18 -1.20 -10.68 3.87
N ALA A 19 -1.92 -10.58 4.99
CA ALA A 19 -2.58 -11.71 5.63
C ALA A 19 -3.70 -12.29 4.76
N ALA A 20 -4.50 -11.43 4.11
CA ALA A 20 -5.56 -11.82 3.18
C ALA A 20 -5.03 -12.52 1.91
N THR A 21 -3.72 -12.45 1.65
CA THR A 21 -3.11 -13.15 0.52
C THR A 21 -2.88 -14.63 0.83
N VAL A 22 -2.76 -15.02 2.11
CA VAL A 22 -2.50 -16.40 2.54
C VAL A 22 -3.68 -17.33 2.23
N PRO A 23 -4.96 -17.02 2.56
CA PRO A 23 -6.07 -17.94 2.32
C PRO A 23 -6.34 -18.21 0.83
N VAL A 24 -6.07 -17.27 -0.07
CA VAL A 24 -6.27 -17.47 -1.52
C VAL A 24 -5.41 -18.60 -2.08
N VAL A 25 -4.21 -18.76 -1.54
CA VAL A 25 -3.26 -19.78 -2.01
C VAL A 25 -3.75 -21.20 -1.66
N PHE A 26 -4.55 -21.34 -0.61
CA PHE A 26 -4.95 -22.62 -0.03
C PHE A 26 -6.45 -22.96 -0.13
N ALA A 27 -7.36 -21.99 -0.11
CA ALA A 27 -8.80 -22.23 0.11
C ALA A 27 -9.75 -21.64 -0.94
N GLY A 28 -9.24 -20.97 -1.98
CA GLY A 28 -10.07 -20.32 -3.01
C GLY A 28 -10.40 -18.86 -2.71
N ALA A 29 -10.87 -18.16 -3.75
CA ALA A 29 -10.55 -16.73 -3.90
C ALA A 29 -11.65 -15.74 -3.43
N SER A 30 -12.89 -16.18 -3.26
CA SER A 30 -14.06 -15.30 -3.16
C SER A 30 -14.08 -14.38 -1.93
N MET A 31 -13.85 -14.90 -0.72
CA MET A 31 -13.82 -14.06 0.50
C MET A 31 -12.55 -13.22 0.60
N SER A 32 -11.43 -13.78 0.17
CA SER A 32 -10.12 -13.17 0.35
C SER A 32 -9.92 -11.90 -0.48
N PHE A 33 -10.53 -11.81 -1.67
CA PHE A 33 -10.53 -10.58 -2.45
C PHE A 33 -11.27 -9.43 -1.76
N VAL A 34 -12.36 -9.74 -1.04
CA VAL A 34 -13.12 -8.73 -0.27
C VAL A 34 -12.28 -8.21 0.89
N VAL A 35 -11.61 -9.10 1.63
CA VAL A 35 -10.73 -8.71 2.74
C VAL A 35 -9.55 -7.87 2.22
N ARG A 36 -8.94 -8.30 1.10
CA ARG A 36 -7.83 -7.58 0.48
C ARG A 36 -8.23 -6.19 -0.01
N GLY A 37 -9.39 -6.06 -0.67
CA GLY A 37 -9.92 -4.78 -1.11
C GLY A 37 -10.20 -3.82 0.05
N ARG A 38 -10.84 -4.32 1.12
CA ARG A 38 -11.09 -3.53 2.34
C ARG A 38 -9.78 -3.07 3.01
N ALA A 39 -8.81 -3.96 3.11
CA ALA A 39 -7.51 -3.65 3.71
C ALA A 39 -6.76 -2.56 2.94
N LEU A 40 -6.82 -2.59 1.60
CA LEU A 40 -6.30 -1.54 0.72
C LEU A 40 -7.01 -0.20 0.93
N SER A 41 -8.34 -0.18 1.03
CA SER A 41 -9.09 1.06 1.31
C SER A 41 -8.70 1.67 2.66
N VAL A 42 -8.50 0.86 3.68
CA VAL A 42 -8.03 1.32 5.00
C VAL A 42 -6.63 1.93 4.90
N ALA A 43 -5.73 1.33 4.12
CA ALA A 43 -4.40 1.87 3.89
C ALA A 43 -4.42 3.20 3.13
N ASP A 44 -5.31 3.36 2.15
CA ASP A 44 -5.48 4.60 1.36
C ASP A 44 -6.00 5.76 2.24
N ILE A 45 -6.96 5.49 3.13
CA ILE A 45 -7.47 6.47 4.11
C ILE A 45 -6.35 6.99 5.02
N ALA A 46 -5.35 6.18 5.32
CA ALA A 46 -4.21 6.59 6.15
C ALA A 46 -3.31 7.63 5.46
N ILE A 47 -3.46 7.85 4.14
CA ILE A 47 -2.70 8.85 3.38
C ILE A 47 -3.27 10.26 3.59
N THR A 48 -4.58 10.40 3.80
CA THR A 48 -5.24 11.70 4.01
C THR A 48 -4.59 12.58 5.09
N PRO A 49 -4.24 12.08 6.30
CA PRO A 49 -3.54 12.88 7.31
C PRO A 49 -2.09 13.25 6.94
N ALA A 50 -1.52 12.76 5.84
CA ALA A 50 -0.22 13.22 5.35
C ALA A 50 -0.28 14.61 4.72
N PHE A 51 -1.44 15.01 4.17
CA PHE A 51 -1.63 16.33 3.54
C PHE A 51 -1.85 17.46 4.53
N THR A 52 -2.13 17.17 5.81
CA THR A 52 -2.38 18.20 6.83
C THR A 52 -1.15 19.03 7.18
N TRP A 53 0.04 18.58 6.77
CA TRP A 53 1.33 19.26 7.00
C TRP A 53 1.80 20.09 5.82
N LEU A 54 1.11 20.02 4.67
CA LEU A 54 1.44 20.81 3.49
C LEU A 54 0.73 22.17 3.56
N PRO A 55 1.38 23.26 3.09
CA PRO A 55 0.68 24.49 2.70
C PRO A 55 -0.48 24.17 1.75
N ARG A 56 -1.58 24.92 1.86
CA ARG A 56 -2.79 24.63 1.05
C ARG A 56 -2.51 24.71 -0.45
N GLU A 57 -1.60 25.58 -0.89
CA GLU A 57 -1.15 25.65 -2.29
C GLU A 57 -0.45 24.38 -2.79
N ASP A 58 0.20 23.61 -1.90
CA ASP A 58 0.99 22.42 -2.27
C ASP A 58 0.18 21.12 -2.22
N VAL A 59 -1.00 21.12 -1.59
CA VAL A 59 -1.88 19.94 -1.49
C VAL A 59 -2.20 19.32 -2.86
N PRO A 60 -2.53 20.09 -3.93
CA PRO A 60 -2.76 19.54 -5.26
C PRO A 60 -1.54 18.81 -5.83
N SER A 61 -0.34 19.38 -5.66
CA SER A 61 0.92 18.79 -6.11
C SER A 61 1.25 17.51 -5.35
N GLY A 62 1.09 17.52 -4.02
CA GLY A 62 1.28 16.33 -3.19
C GLY A 62 0.31 15.20 -3.57
N SER A 63 -0.97 15.55 -3.81
CA SER A 63 -2.00 14.60 -4.24
C SER A 63 -1.67 14.00 -5.61
N ALA A 64 -1.21 14.82 -6.56
CA ALA A 64 -0.78 14.34 -7.88
C ALA A 64 0.36 13.33 -7.78
N VAL A 65 1.37 13.57 -6.92
CA VAL A 65 2.47 12.63 -6.69
C VAL A 65 1.96 11.30 -6.15
N VAL A 66 1.10 11.31 -5.11
CA VAL A 66 0.50 10.07 -4.57
C VAL A 66 -0.24 9.30 -5.66
N ARG A 67 -1.01 10.01 -6.49
CA ARG A 67 -1.77 9.40 -7.58
C ARG A 67 -0.87 8.77 -8.63
N LEU A 68 0.21 9.45 -9.02
CA LEU A 68 1.21 8.94 -9.96
C LEU A 68 1.90 7.68 -9.40
N VAL A 69 2.26 7.69 -8.12
CA VAL A 69 2.84 6.52 -7.46
C VAL A 69 1.85 5.35 -7.45
N HIS A 70 0.57 5.59 -7.16
CA HIS A 70 -0.47 4.56 -7.22
C HIS A 70 -0.68 4.01 -8.63
N GLN A 71 -0.75 4.87 -9.64
CA GLN A 71 -0.91 4.43 -11.02
C GLN A 71 0.30 3.64 -11.51
N LEU A 72 1.51 4.09 -11.17
CA LEU A 72 2.75 3.41 -11.52
C LEU A 72 2.83 2.04 -10.83
N GLY A 73 2.62 1.99 -9.52
CA GLY A 73 2.63 0.74 -8.76
C GLY A 73 1.52 -0.23 -9.20
N GLY A 74 0.32 0.29 -9.44
CA GLY A 74 -0.82 -0.50 -9.91
C GLY A 74 -0.61 -1.11 -11.30
N SER A 75 -0.12 -0.32 -12.25
CA SER A 75 0.15 -0.78 -13.62
C SER A 75 1.33 -1.75 -13.70
N ALA A 76 2.48 -1.40 -13.11
CA ALA A 76 3.66 -2.25 -13.10
C ALA A 76 3.42 -3.56 -12.34
N GLY A 77 2.78 -3.49 -11.16
CA GLY A 77 2.43 -4.66 -10.36
C GLY A 77 1.47 -5.59 -11.11
N THR A 78 0.45 -5.02 -11.77
CA THR A 78 -0.48 -5.82 -12.59
C THR A 78 0.26 -6.49 -13.76
N ALA A 79 1.14 -5.77 -14.46
CA ALA A 79 1.88 -6.32 -15.60
C ALA A 79 2.80 -7.48 -15.19
N VAL A 80 3.55 -7.33 -14.08
CA VAL A 80 4.42 -8.39 -13.56
C VAL A 80 3.62 -9.61 -13.10
N LEU A 81 2.50 -9.40 -12.40
CA LEU A 81 1.67 -10.51 -11.94
C LEU A 81 0.97 -11.20 -13.11
N ALA A 82 0.53 -10.45 -14.11
CA ALA A 82 -0.09 -10.99 -15.31
C ALA A 82 0.90 -11.81 -16.15
N SER A 83 2.16 -11.37 -16.29
CA SER A 83 3.17 -12.12 -17.02
C SER A 83 3.52 -13.45 -16.35
N ILE A 84 3.60 -13.48 -15.02
CA ILE A 84 3.81 -14.72 -14.24
C ILE A 84 2.57 -15.62 -14.30
N ALA A 85 1.37 -15.05 -14.22
CA ALA A 85 0.15 -15.84 -14.35
C ALA A 85 0.01 -16.45 -15.76
N ALA A 86 0.38 -15.70 -16.80
CA ALA A 86 0.35 -16.15 -18.19
C ALA A 86 1.31 -17.32 -18.47
N SER A 87 2.37 -17.50 -17.67
CA SER A 87 3.25 -18.68 -17.73
C SER A 87 2.68 -19.92 -17.03
N GLY A 88 1.38 -19.94 -16.72
CA GLY A 88 0.70 -21.01 -15.98
C GLY A 88 0.96 -20.99 -14.48
N ALA A 89 1.66 -19.97 -13.96
CA ALA A 89 2.17 -19.93 -12.60
C ALA A 89 1.30 -19.03 -11.70
N PHE A 90 -0.01 -19.32 -11.62
CA PHE A 90 -0.97 -18.50 -10.88
C PHE A 90 -0.67 -18.42 -9.36
N ARG A 91 -0.36 -19.56 -8.73
CA ARG A 91 0.01 -19.63 -7.30
C ARG A 91 1.24 -18.76 -6.97
N PRO A 92 2.38 -18.89 -7.67
CA PRO A 92 3.55 -18.06 -7.39
C PRO A 92 3.33 -16.58 -7.74
N ALA A 93 2.54 -16.24 -8.77
CA ALA A 93 2.11 -14.85 -8.99
C ALA A 93 1.38 -14.31 -7.74
N PHE A 94 0.43 -15.09 -7.21
CA PHE A 94 -0.34 -14.67 -6.04
C PHE A 94 0.52 -14.55 -4.77
N LEU A 95 1.47 -15.47 -4.56
CA LEU A 95 2.44 -15.39 -3.47
C LEU A 95 3.35 -14.18 -3.59
N LEU A 96 3.86 -13.89 -4.79
CA LEU A 96 4.69 -12.70 -5.04
C LEU A 96 3.94 -11.43 -4.70
N SER A 97 2.64 -11.38 -5.01
CA SER A 97 1.76 -10.27 -4.64
C SER A 97 1.67 -10.06 -3.11
N GLY A 98 1.64 -11.15 -2.35
CA GLY A 98 1.68 -11.12 -0.88
C GLY A 98 3.03 -10.69 -0.32
N VAL A 99 4.13 -11.19 -0.92
CA VAL A 99 5.50 -10.78 -0.56
C VAL A 99 5.71 -9.29 -0.81
N LEU A 100 5.26 -8.76 -1.96
CA LEU A 100 5.33 -7.34 -2.27
C LEU A 100 4.54 -6.50 -1.23
N ALA A 101 3.36 -6.96 -0.81
CA ALA A 101 2.60 -6.31 0.26
C ALA A 101 3.34 -6.35 1.60
N PHE A 102 4.02 -7.44 1.92
CA PHE A 102 4.84 -7.56 3.12
C PHE A 102 6.08 -6.65 3.07
N VAL A 103 6.76 -6.56 1.93
CA VAL A 103 7.89 -5.64 1.72
C VAL A 103 7.45 -4.19 1.90
N ALA A 104 6.22 -3.83 1.52
CA ALA A 104 5.67 -2.49 1.75
C ALA A 104 5.49 -2.14 3.24
N LEU A 105 5.46 -3.12 4.16
CA LEU A 105 5.49 -2.85 5.60
C LEU A 105 6.80 -2.22 6.03
N PHE A 106 7.91 -2.52 5.35
CA PHE A 106 9.22 -2.00 5.68
C PHE A 106 9.25 -0.47 5.65
N PRO A 107 8.99 0.22 4.52
CA PRO A 107 8.95 1.68 4.51
C PRO A 107 7.87 2.23 5.46
N ALA A 108 6.69 1.60 5.57
CA ALA A 108 5.64 2.04 6.49
C ALA A 108 6.08 2.04 7.97
N PHE A 109 6.92 1.08 8.36
CA PHE A 109 7.47 1.00 9.72
C PHE A 109 8.55 2.06 9.96
N PHE A 110 9.38 2.36 8.95
CA PHE A 110 10.51 3.30 9.05
C PHE A 110 10.14 4.77 8.80
N LEU A 111 9.02 5.06 8.13
CA LEU A 111 8.53 6.43 7.87
C LEU A 111 8.23 7.25 9.15
N GLY A 112 8.02 6.59 10.29
CA GLY A 112 7.74 7.24 11.58
C GLY A 112 8.93 7.95 12.27
N ARG A 113 10.15 7.91 11.72
CA ARG A 113 11.35 8.48 12.38
C ARG A 113 11.94 9.74 11.73
N ARG A 114 11.49 10.14 10.53
CA ARG A 114 12.04 11.35 9.89
C ARG A 114 11.34 12.58 10.45
N LYS A 115 12.06 13.34 11.30
CA LYS A 115 11.78 14.77 11.48
C LYS A 115 11.90 15.38 10.09
N ILE A 116 10.83 15.97 9.56
CA ILE A 116 10.96 16.89 8.44
C ILE A 116 11.80 18.03 9.01
N VAL A 117 13.09 18.03 8.68
CA VAL A 117 13.98 19.14 9.00
C VAL A 117 13.32 20.35 8.37
N ALA A 118 12.91 21.28 9.23
CA ALA A 118 12.30 22.52 8.81
C ALA A 118 13.22 23.21 7.80
N ALA A 119 12.83 23.21 6.54
CA ALA A 119 13.20 24.25 5.59
C ALA A 119 12.05 25.27 5.68
N ALA A 120 11.94 26.04 6.77
CA ALA A 120 12.55 27.36 6.89
C ALA A 120 13.98 27.49 6.35
N ARG A 121 14.08 27.84 5.07
CA ARG A 121 14.88 28.96 4.58
C ARG A 121 14.35 29.40 3.24
#